data_AF-A0A5E7WM01-F1
#
_entry.id   AF-A0A5E7WM01-F1
#
_cell.length_a   1.000
_cell.length_b   1.000
_cell.length_c   1.000
_cell.angle_alpha   90.00
_cell.angle_beta   90.00
_cell.angle_gamma   90.00
#
_symmetry.space_group_name_H-M   'P 1'
#
loop_
_entity.id
_entity.type
_entity.pdbx_description
1 polymer ?
#
loop_
_entity_poly.entity_id
_entity_poly.type
_entity_poly.pdbx_seq_one_letter_code
_entity_poly.pdbx_strand_id
1 'polypeptide(L)' 'MPDLTQIDNLENYLENVERNLILQALEETRWNRTAAAQRLNLSFRSMRYRLKKLGLD' A
#
# COMPACT_ATOMS: atom_id res chain seq x y z
N MET A 1 -8.04 -0.34 17.48
CA MET A 1 -6.81 -1.08 17.87
C MET A 1 -6.94 -2.46 17.28
N PRO A 2 -5.96 -2.95 16.51
CA PRO A 2 -6.02 -4.33 16.02
C PRO A 2 -5.98 -5.29 17.22
N ASP A 3 -6.83 -6.30 17.20
CA ASP A 3 -6.82 -7.36 18.20
C ASP A 3 -5.66 -8.31 17.90
N LEU A 4 -4.65 -8.29 18.76
CA LEU A 4 -3.45 -9.12 18.61
C LEU A 4 -3.76 -10.62 18.63
N THR A 5 -4.88 -11.02 19.23
CA THR A 5 -5.28 -12.43 19.29
C THR A 5 -5.70 -12.99 17.92
N GLN A 6 -5.88 -12.13 16.92
CA GLN A 6 -6.25 -12.51 15.54
C GLN A 6 -5.11 -12.36 14.53
N ILE A 7 -3.91 -11.95 14.96
CA ILE A 7 -2.76 -11.78 14.07
C ILE A 7 -1.86 -13.03 14.16
N ASP A 8 -2.12 -13.99 13.28
CA ASP A 8 -1.32 -15.23 13.20
C ASP A 8 0.05 -15.01 12.54
N ASN A 9 0.15 -14.01 11.65
CA ASN A 9 1.38 -13.66 10.95
C ASN A 9 1.46 -12.14 10.73
N LEU A 10 2.47 -11.51 11.36
CA LEU A 10 2.71 -10.07 11.29
C LEU A 10 3.03 -9.60 9.87
N GLU A 11 3.82 -10.37 9.12
CA GLU A 11 4.24 -9.99 7.77
C GLU A 11 3.04 -9.92 6.81
N ASN A 12 2.17 -10.93 6.86
CA ASN A 12 0.93 -10.94 6.07
C ASN A 12 0.00 -9.78 6.46
N TYR A 13 -0.13 -9.49 7.75
CA TYR A 13 -0.93 -8.37 8.23
C TYR A 13 -0.40 -7.03 7.71
N LEU A 14 0.91 -6.78 7.85
CA LEU A 14 1.55 -5.56 7.36
C LEU A 14 1.43 -5.43 5.84
N GLU A 15 1.56 -6.53 5.10
CA GLU A 15 1.38 -6.53 3.65
C GLU A 15 -0.06 -6.18 3.25
N ASN A 16 -1.05 -6.71 3.97
CA ASN A 16 -2.46 -6.38 3.71
C ASN A 16 -2.76 -4.92 4.02
N VAL A 17 -2.26 -4.40 5.13
CA VAL A 17 -2.38 -2.97 5.48
C VAL A 17 -1.71 -2.10 4.42
N GLU A 18 -0.49 -2.44 4.01
CA GLU A 18 0.24 -1.72 2.97
C GLU A 18 -0.54 -1.71 1.64
N ARG A 19 -1.05 -2.87 1.20
CA ARG A 19 -1.89 -2.99 0.00
C ARG A 19 -3.10 -2.07 0.06
N ASN A 20 -3.84 -2.08 1.17
CA ASN A 20 -5.04 -1.29 1.34
C ASN A 20 -4.74 0.21 1.28
N LEU A 21 -3.65 0.66 1.92
CA LEU A 21 -3.23 2.06 1.90
C LEU A 21 -2.82 2.52 0.49
N ILE A 22 -2.14 1.65 -0.27
CA ILE A 22 -1.76 1.94 -1.66
C ILE A 22 -3.00 2.07 -2.55
N LEU A 23 -3.93 1.13 -2.46
CA LEU A 23 -5.18 1.19 -3.22
C LEU A 23 -6.00 2.43 -2.87
N GLN A 24 -6.13 2.75 -1.58
CA GLN A 24 -6.83 3.94 -1.14
C GLN A 24 -6.17 5.22 -1.67
N ALA A 25 -4.84 5.33 -1.60
CA ALA A 25 -4.12 6.48 -2.13
C ALA A 25 -4.26 6.60 -3.66
N LEU A 26 -4.33 5.48 -4.39
CA LEU A 26 -4.60 5.49 -5.82
C LEU A 26 -6.01 6.00 -6.11
N GLU A 27 -7.03 5.44 -5.45
CA GLU A 27 -8.42 5.87 -5.65
C GLU A 27 -8.61 7.36 -5.33
N GLU A 28 -8.10 7.83 -4.19
CA GLU A 28 -8.19 9.23 -3.77
C GLU A 28 -7.47 10.20 -4.72
N THR A 29 -6.45 9.71 -5.44
CA THR A 29 -5.70 10.49 -6.43
C THR A 29 -6.13 10.22 -7.86
N ARG A 30 -7.28 9.55 -8.08
CA ARG A 30 -7.79 9.17 -9.40
C ARG A 30 -6.76 8.39 -10.21
N TRP A 31 -6.12 7.42 -9.57
CA TRP A 31 -5.08 6.55 -10.13
C TRP A 31 -3.81 7.28 -10.58
N ASN A 32 -3.58 8.50 -10.09
CA ASN A 32 -2.33 9.21 -10.32
C ASN A 32 -1.22 8.64 -9.41
N ARG A 33 -0.42 7.71 -9.96
CA ARG A 33 0.69 7.03 -9.29
C ARG A 33 1.69 7.98 -8.61
N THR A 34 1.95 9.14 -9.22
CA THR A 34 2.84 10.18 -8.67
C THR A 34 2.26 10.82 -7.42
N ALA A 35 1.00 11.23 -7.49
CA ALA A 35 0.31 11.86 -6.37
C ALA A 35 0.07 10.85 -5.22
N ALA A 36 -0.26 9.59 -5.55
CA ALA A 36 -0.40 8.52 -4.56
C ALA A 36 0.91 8.26 -3.80
N ALA A 37 2.05 8.20 -4.52
CA ALA A 37 3.37 8.05 -3.89
C ALA A 37 3.67 9.21 -2.94
N GLN A 38 3.42 10.46 -3.37
CA GLN A 38 3.60 11.64 -2.53
C GLN A 38 2.71 11.60 -1.29
N ARG A 39 1.44 11.22 -1.44
CA ARG A 39 0.49 11.12 -0.33
C ARG A 39 0.91 10.11 0.74
N LEU A 40 1.55 9.02 0.33
CA LEU A 40 2.08 7.99 1.22
C LEU A 40 3.52 8.28 1.70
N ASN A 41 4.10 9.43 1.35
CA ASN A 41 5.52 9.76 1.60
C ASN A 41 6.48 8.68 1.07
N LEU A 42 6.11 8.03 -0.04
CA LEU A 42 6.93 7.03 -0.71
C LEU A 42 7.73 7.64 -1.86
N SER A 43 8.96 7.17 -2.05
CA SER A 43 9.69 7.45 -3.28
C SER A 43 9.00 6.77 -4.47
N PHE A 44 9.12 7.36 -5.66
CA PHE A 44 8.61 6.76 -6.91
C PHE A 44 9.10 5.33 -7.14
N ARG A 45 10.37 5.06 -6.81
CA ARG A 45 10.95 3.71 -6.94
C ARG A 45 10.25 2.72 -6.02
N SER A 46 10.00 3.10 -4.76
CA SER A 46 9.28 2.26 -3.81
C SER A 46 7.85 2.00 -4.30
N MET A 47 7.13 3.06 -4.68
CA MET A 47 5.77 2.95 -5.21
C MET A 47 5.69 1.99 -6.40
N ARG A 48 6.61 2.12 -7.37
CA ARG A 48 6.66 1.22 -8.53
C ARG A 48 6.86 -0.23 -8.14
N TYR A 49 7.77 -0.51 -7.21
CA TYR A 49 7.99 -1.88 -6.73
C TYR A 49 6.74 -2.46 -6.08
N ARG A 50 6.04 -1.67 -5.26
CA ARG A 50 4.79 -2.09 -4.62
C ARG A 50 3.68 -2.35 -5.64
N LEU A 51 3.51 -1.47 -6.63
CA LEU A 51 2.55 -1.69 -7.72
C LEU A 51 2.84 -2.97 -8.49
N LYS A 52 4.12 -3.23 -8.81
CA LYS A 52 4.52 -4.49 -9.45
C LYS A 52 4.23 -5.71 -8.58
N LYS A 53 4.49 -5.64 -7.27
CA LYS A 53 4.16 -6.71 -6.31
C LYS A 53 2.65 -6.97 -6.24
N LEU A 54 1.83 -5.94 -6.43
CA LEU A 54 0.37 -6.02 -6.47
C LEU A 54 -0.20 -6.43 -7.83
N GLY A 55 0.62 -6.53 -8.89
CA GLY A 55 0.15 -6.79 -10.24
C GLY A 55 -0.57 -5.60 -10.90
N LEU A 56 -0.23 -4.38 -10.49
CA LEU A 56 -0.85 -3.11 -10.93
C LEU A 56 0.10 -2.22 -11.75
N ASP A 57 1.19 -2.78 -12.30
CA ASP A 57 2.15 -2.06 -13.17
C ASP A 57 1.73 -2.10 -14.65
#